data_AF-A0A6N7Q0H5-F1
#
_entry.id   AF-A0A6N7Q0H5-F1
#
_cell.length_a   1.000
_cell.length_b   1.000
_cell.length_c   1.000
_cell.angle_alpha   90.00
_cell.angle_beta   90.00
_cell.angle_gamma   90.00
#
_symmetry.space_group_name_H-M   'P 1'
#
loop_
_entity.id
_entity.type
_entity.pdbx_description
1 polymer ?
#
loop_
_entity_poly.entity_id
_entity_poly.type
_entity_poly.pdbx_seq_one_letter_code
_entity_poly.pdbx_strand_id
1 'polypeptide(L)'
;MTGFRPAGAPQSPFREPPKLELGPLSVGLHQAASRVMKRLPSGGRIVRQAPARRAAHTQGALGCTGLVLAASAAFIAVTTGWLPRSHLEVAIVVATVIAAGACLAAVLRALDRARPLPTCEGEPVGHAARLVAQRLARLSTCATEDAARFGPRRINALRRALAAAAEPALATWIPDDVRGRAELLLARAIVAQARPGWTRDAALRAEVRSLLVRATKHLDEPSVAEADLVALDAAPLPPKDEATGARGREPLRRRSRQRFASEPRGVVDEGAAEEEAQHEENHARARRLRERRADVIP
;
A
#
# COMPACT_ATOMS: atom_id res chain seq x y z
N MET A 1 -33.12 35.19 -52.59
CA MET A 1 -32.17 35.17 -51.47
C MET A 1 -32.47 33.96 -50.60
N THR A 2 -31.71 32.89 -50.78
CA THR A 2 -31.85 31.58 -50.15
C THR A 2 -31.06 31.53 -48.85
N GLY A 3 -31.75 31.49 -47.71
CA GLY A 3 -31.16 31.28 -46.38
C GLY A 3 -31.23 29.80 -46.01
N PHE A 4 -30.18 29.05 -46.33
CA PHE A 4 -30.00 27.66 -45.92
C PHE A 4 -29.59 27.64 -44.43
N ARG A 5 -30.48 27.26 -43.52
CA ARG A 5 -30.11 26.86 -42.15
C ARG A 5 -29.46 25.47 -42.26
N PRO A 6 -28.20 25.25 -41.85
CA PRO A 6 -27.72 23.90 -41.66
C PRO A 6 -28.53 23.28 -40.53
N ALA A 7 -29.34 22.29 -40.87
CA ALA A 7 -29.94 21.39 -39.91
C ALA A 7 -28.82 20.82 -39.04
N GLY A 8 -28.84 21.13 -37.74
CA GLY A 8 -28.00 20.45 -36.78
C GLY A 8 -28.22 18.96 -36.95
N ALA A 9 -27.16 18.24 -37.34
CA ALA A 9 -27.22 16.80 -37.49
C ALA A 9 -27.76 16.20 -36.18
N PRO A 10 -28.84 15.40 -36.21
CA PRO A 10 -29.33 14.73 -35.01
C PRO A 10 -28.21 13.80 -34.51
N GLN A 11 -27.65 14.13 -33.34
CA GLN A 11 -26.69 13.26 -32.66
C GLN A 11 -27.40 11.96 -32.33
N SER A 12 -27.02 10.89 -33.03
CA SER A 12 -27.56 9.54 -32.83
C SER A 12 -27.44 9.13 -31.34
N PRO A 13 -28.55 8.71 -30.69
CA PRO A 13 -28.56 8.28 -29.29
C PRO A 13 -27.83 6.94 -29.06
N PHE A 14 -27.31 6.31 -30.12
CA PHE A 14 -26.66 5.00 -30.07
C PHE A 14 -25.12 5.05 -30.14
N ARG A 15 -24.50 6.22 -29.95
CA ARG A 15 -23.04 6.26 -29.77
C ARG A 15 -22.69 5.60 -28.44
N GLU A 16 -22.06 4.43 -28.51
CA GLU A 16 -21.35 3.86 -27.36
C GLU A 16 -20.45 4.93 -26.75
N PRO A 17 -20.51 5.16 -25.43
CA PRO A 17 -19.70 6.19 -24.80
C PRO A 17 -18.22 5.86 -25.04
N PRO A 18 -17.39 6.85 -25.39
CA PRO A 18 -15.97 6.62 -25.65
C PRO A 18 -15.34 5.95 -24.42
N LYS A 19 -14.54 4.91 -24.67
CA LYS A 19 -13.81 4.22 -23.61
C LYS A 19 -12.75 5.20 -23.07
N LEU A 20 -12.88 5.59 -21.80
CA LEU A 20 -11.81 6.31 -21.12
C LEU A 20 -10.63 5.36 -20.95
N GLU A 21 -9.55 5.64 -21.66
CA GLU A 21 -8.27 4.93 -21.53
C GLU A 21 -7.33 5.79 -20.68
N LEU A 22 -6.67 5.15 -19.72
CA LEU A 22 -5.58 5.78 -18.95
C LEU A 22 -4.25 5.58 -19.69
N GLY A 23 -3.16 6.14 -19.15
CA GLY A 23 -1.84 5.95 -19.72
C GLY A 23 -1.41 4.48 -19.92
N PRO A 24 -0.27 4.23 -20.57
CA PRO A 24 0.15 2.89 -20.97
C PRO A 24 0.44 1.98 -19.77
N LEU A 25 0.34 0.65 -19.97
CA LEU A 25 0.69 -0.33 -18.93
C LEU A 25 2.20 -0.39 -18.63
N SER A 26 3.05 0.23 -19.44
CA SER A 26 4.49 0.37 -19.22
C SER A 26 4.81 1.43 -18.15
N VAL A 27 4.67 1.07 -16.88
CA VAL A 27 4.92 1.98 -15.73
C VAL A 27 6.36 1.92 -15.15
N GLY A 28 7.26 1.17 -15.79
CA GLY A 28 8.63 0.97 -15.31
C GLY A 28 8.77 0.08 -14.07
N LEU A 29 7.73 -0.67 -13.70
CA LEU A 29 7.71 -1.52 -12.50
C LEU A 29 8.79 -2.61 -12.56
N HIS A 30 9.05 -3.20 -13.73
CA HIS A 30 10.10 -4.19 -13.91
C HIS A 30 11.49 -3.64 -13.53
N GLN A 31 11.88 -2.46 -14.04
CA GLN A 31 13.18 -1.87 -13.70
C GLN A 31 13.27 -1.53 -12.21
N ALA A 32 12.19 -0.97 -11.63
CA ALA A 32 12.14 -0.64 -10.21
C ALA A 32 12.30 -1.89 -9.33
N ALA A 33 11.50 -2.94 -9.58
CA ALA A 33 11.59 -4.20 -8.86
C ALA A 33 12.97 -4.86 -9.01
N SER A 34 13.56 -4.85 -10.20
CA SER A 34 14.91 -5.38 -10.46
C SER A 34 16.01 -4.65 -9.69
N ARG A 35 15.91 -3.33 -9.54
CA ARG A 35 16.85 -2.55 -8.69
C ARG A 35 16.72 -2.92 -7.23
N VAL A 36 15.50 -3.15 -6.75
CA VAL A 36 15.23 -3.53 -5.36
C VAL A 36 15.76 -4.92 -5.05
N MET A 37 15.54 -5.90 -5.93
CA MET A 37 16.04 -7.26 -5.73
C MET A 37 17.56 -7.32 -5.49
N LYS A 38 18.33 -6.44 -6.13
CA LYS A 38 19.80 -6.35 -5.93
C LYS A 38 20.20 -5.80 -4.57
N ARG A 39 19.31 -5.11 -3.86
CA ARG A 39 19.54 -4.48 -2.56
C ARG A 39 18.97 -5.29 -1.39
N LEU A 40 18.21 -6.34 -1.66
CA LEU A 40 17.58 -7.15 -0.63
C LEU A 40 18.62 -8.02 0.11
N PRO A 41 18.48 -8.20 1.43
CA PRO A 41 19.42 -8.98 2.21
C PRO A 41 19.42 -10.43 1.74
N SER A 42 20.63 -10.98 1.56
CA SER A 42 20.87 -12.38 1.21
C SER A 42 21.24 -13.28 2.39
N GLY A 43 21.46 -12.71 3.57
CA GLY A 43 21.80 -13.41 4.81
C GLY A 43 22.02 -12.45 5.98
N GLY A 44 22.39 -13.01 7.13
CA GLY A 44 22.70 -12.24 8.35
C GLY A 44 21.47 -11.91 9.21
N ARG A 45 21.69 -11.12 10.26
CA ARG A 45 20.62 -10.65 11.16
C ARG A 45 20.17 -9.26 10.74
N ILE A 46 18.87 -9.10 10.54
CA ILE A 46 18.26 -7.81 10.26
C ILE A 46 17.62 -7.27 11.53
N VAL A 47 17.72 -5.96 11.68
CA VAL A 47 17.04 -5.23 12.73
C VAL A 47 15.56 -5.17 12.36
N ARG A 48 14.71 -5.86 13.14
CA ARG A 48 13.26 -5.75 12.97
C ARG A 48 12.88 -4.36 13.44
N GLN A 49 12.54 -3.48 12.49
CA GLN A 49 11.88 -2.24 12.87
C GLN A 49 10.58 -2.62 13.58
N ALA A 50 10.49 -2.29 14.87
CA ALA A 50 9.27 -2.50 15.60
C ALA A 50 8.16 -1.73 14.87
N PRO A 51 6.95 -2.29 14.72
CA PRO A 51 5.82 -1.51 14.23
C PRO A 51 5.79 -0.25 15.07
N ALA A 52 5.71 0.92 14.43
CA ALA A 52 5.69 2.22 15.09
C ALA A 52 4.51 2.25 16.08
N ARG A 53 4.72 1.69 17.27
CA ARG A 53 3.74 1.66 18.33
C ARG A 53 3.58 3.11 18.71
N ARG A 54 2.37 3.61 18.52
CA ARG A 54 1.84 4.90 19.01
C ARG A 54 1.88 4.97 20.55
N ALA A 55 3.04 4.72 21.15
CA ALA A 55 3.31 4.90 22.58
C ALA A 55 3.78 6.35 22.86
N ALA A 56 3.88 7.19 21.81
CA ALA A 56 4.30 8.58 21.92
C ALA A 56 3.30 9.47 22.69
N HIS A 57 2.02 9.09 22.78
CA HIS A 57 1.00 10.00 23.31
C HIS A 57 0.99 10.13 24.83
N THR A 58 1.29 9.07 25.59
CA THR A 58 1.28 9.15 27.06
C THR A 58 2.59 9.69 27.64
N GLN A 59 3.72 9.31 27.05
CA GLN A 59 5.04 9.81 27.48
C GLN A 59 5.30 11.26 27.04
N GLY A 60 4.83 11.65 25.85
CA GLY A 60 4.88 13.05 25.40
C GLY A 60 3.99 13.97 26.25
N ALA A 61 2.80 13.50 26.66
CA ALA A 61 1.89 14.28 27.52
C ALA A 61 2.47 14.54 28.93
N LEU A 62 3.19 13.58 29.51
CA LEU A 62 3.88 13.74 30.80
C LEU A 62 5.10 14.69 30.72
N GLY A 63 5.84 14.66 29.60
CA GLY A 63 6.94 15.60 29.35
C GLY A 63 6.45 17.04 29.18
N CYS A 64 5.39 17.24 28.39
CA CYS A 64 4.81 18.57 28.18
C CYS A 64 4.19 19.17 29.45
N THR A 65 3.53 18.37 30.28
CA THR A 65 2.93 18.85 31.55
C THR A 65 3.97 19.33 32.55
N GLY A 66 5.11 18.63 32.69
CA GLY A 66 6.21 19.07 33.55
C GLY A 66 6.85 20.39 33.08
N LEU A 67 7.02 20.56 31.77
CA LEU A 67 7.59 21.76 31.16
C LEU A 67 6.64 22.96 31.29
N VAL A 68 5.34 22.76 31.09
CA VAL A 68 4.31 23.77 31.31
C VAL A 68 4.27 24.20 32.77
N LEU A 69 4.33 23.28 33.74
CA LEU A 69 4.34 23.61 35.16
C LEU A 69 5.57 24.44 35.56
N ALA A 70 6.76 24.06 35.09
CA ALA A 70 7.99 24.82 35.34
C ALA A 70 7.96 26.22 34.70
N ALA A 71 7.50 26.32 33.44
CA ALA A 71 7.36 27.60 32.75
C ALA A 71 6.32 28.51 33.41
N SER A 72 5.19 27.94 33.86
CA SER A 72 4.14 28.69 34.57
C SER A 72 4.65 29.23 35.91
N ALA A 73 5.38 28.42 36.68
CA ALA A 73 5.96 28.85 37.95
C ALA A 73 7.02 29.95 37.76
N ALA A 74 7.89 29.80 36.76
CA ALA A 74 8.89 30.82 36.42
C ALA A 74 8.23 32.12 35.93
N PHE A 75 7.19 32.03 35.08
CA PHE A 75 6.45 33.18 34.59
C PHE A 75 5.74 33.93 35.71
N ILE A 76 5.09 33.22 36.64
CA ILE A 76 4.45 33.83 37.82
C ILE A 76 5.50 34.51 38.71
N ALA A 77 6.65 33.87 38.94
CA ALA A 77 7.71 34.46 39.76
C ALA A 77 8.27 35.76 39.15
N VAL A 78 8.48 35.79 37.83
CA VAL A 78 8.98 36.97 37.10
C VAL A 78 7.94 38.08 37.05
N THR A 79 6.67 37.76 36.77
CA THR A 79 5.61 38.77 36.60
C THR A 79 5.13 39.37 37.92
N THR A 80 5.23 38.63 39.03
CA THR A 80 4.79 39.12 40.36
C THR A 80 5.91 39.71 41.20
N GLY A 81 7.16 39.70 40.73
CA GLY A 81 8.31 40.20 41.49
C GLY A 81 8.51 39.44 42.79
N TRP A 82 8.37 38.11 42.73
CA TRP A 82 8.27 37.27 43.90
C TRP A 82 9.50 37.38 44.82
N LEU A 83 9.26 37.82 46.06
CA LEU A 83 10.23 37.79 47.15
C LEU A 83 9.76 36.74 48.18
N PRO A 84 10.53 35.67 48.42
CA PRO A 84 10.14 34.62 49.35
C PRO A 84 9.99 35.20 50.76
N ARG A 85 8.82 34.99 51.38
CA ARG A 85 8.52 35.48 52.73
C ARG A 85 8.88 34.48 53.82
N SER A 86 9.17 33.23 53.44
CA SER A 86 9.56 32.17 54.35
C SER A 86 10.49 31.14 53.70
N HIS A 87 11.28 30.45 54.52
CA HIS A 87 12.11 29.33 54.07
C HIS A 87 11.27 28.16 53.50
N LEU A 88 10.02 28.03 53.95
CA LEU A 88 9.10 26.98 53.51
C LEU A 88 8.64 27.20 52.07
N GLU A 89 8.39 28.45 51.69
CA GLU A 89 8.10 28.85 50.30
C GLU A 89 9.26 28.54 49.35
N VAL A 90 10.49 28.85 49.76
CA VAL A 90 11.70 28.51 49.00
C VAL A 90 11.84 26.99 48.83
N ALA A 91 11.62 26.23 49.91
CA ALA A 91 11.70 24.78 49.88
C ALA A 91 10.68 24.15 48.90
N ILE A 92 9.46 24.68 48.83
CA ILE A 92 8.43 24.20 47.89
C ILE A 92 8.85 24.47 46.45
N VAL A 93 9.34 25.66 46.12
CA VAL A 93 9.79 26.00 44.76
C VAL A 93 11.00 25.16 44.34
N VAL A 94 11.96 24.97 45.24
CA VAL A 94 13.12 24.09 44.98
C VAL A 94 12.66 22.65 44.73
N ALA A 95 11.73 22.14 45.54
CA ALA A 95 11.19 20.78 45.38
C ALA A 95 10.44 20.60 44.04
N THR A 96 9.66 21.59 43.59
CA THR A 96 8.95 21.51 42.31
C THR A 96 9.90 21.55 41.11
N VAL A 97 10.95 22.40 41.15
CA VAL A 97 11.99 22.44 40.10
C VAL A 97 12.74 21.11 40.03
N ILE A 98 13.12 20.53 41.18
CA ILE A 98 13.78 19.22 41.23
C ILE A 98 12.87 18.12 40.68
N ALA A 99 11.59 18.11 41.08
CA ALA A 99 10.62 17.13 40.58
C ALA A 99 10.40 17.25 39.06
N ALA A 100 10.28 18.48 38.55
CA ALA A 100 10.16 18.74 37.10
C ALA A 100 11.42 18.28 36.34
N GLY A 101 12.61 18.59 36.85
CA GLY A 101 13.88 18.14 36.29
C GLY A 101 14.02 16.61 36.30
N ALA A 102 13.60 15.95 37.38
CA ALA A 102 13.60 14.50 37.49
C ALA A 102 12.61 13.84 36.51
N CYS A 103 11.41 14.40 36.33
CA CYS A 103 10.44 13.95 35.34
C CYS A 103 10.99 14.11 33.91
N LEU A 104 11.59 15.26 33.58
CA LEU A 104 12.21 15.48 32.28
C LEU A 104 13.37 14.51 32.03
N ALA A 105 14.26 14.33 33.02
CA ALA A 105 15.36 13.37 32.94
C ALA A 105 14.87 11.93 32.79
N ALA A 106 13.75 11.55 33.42
CA ALA A 106 13.15 10.24 33.26
C ALA A 106 12.59 10.03 31.85
N VAL A 107 11.96 11.06 31.25
CA VAL A 107 11.49 11.03 29.85
C VAL A 107 12.67 10.92 28.89
N LEU A 108 13.70 11.76 29.04
CA LEU A 108 14.91 11.70 28.22
C LEU A 108 15.61 10.35 28.36
N ARG A 109 15.79 9.82 29.57
CA ARG A 109 16.34 8.47 29.77
C ARG A 109 15.47 7.36 29.19
N ALA A 110 14.16 7.53 29.14
CA ALA A 110 13.26 6.57 28.51
C ALA A 110 13.37 6.59 26.98
N LEU A 111 13.67 7.77 26.40
CA LEU A 111 13.96 7.95 24.98
C LEU A 111 15.38 7.48 24.62
N ASP A 112 16.36 7.78 25.47
CA ASP A 112 17.79 7.46 25.32
C ASP A 112 18.14 6.02 25.66
N ARG A 113 17.26 5.29 26.37
CA ARG A 113 17.43 3.84 26.54
C ARG A 113 17.41 3.23 25.15
N ALA A 114 18.61 2.96 24.63
CA ALA A 114 18.86 2.19 23.43
C ALA A 114 18.19 0.83 23.62
N ARG A 115 16.92 0.74 23.24
CA ARG A 115 16.21 -0.52 23.28
C ARG A 115 16.94 -1.42 22.30
N PRO A 116 17.47 -2.59 22.73
CA PRO A 116 18.02 -3.54 21.78
C PRO A 116 16.90 -3.85 20.80
N LEU A 117 17.07 -3.42 19.55
CA LEU A 117 16.08 -3.64 18.53
C LEU A 117 16.05 -5.14 18.27
N PRO A 118 14.88 -5.80 18.33
CA PRO A 118 14.80 -7.23 18.13
C PRO A 118 15.37 -7.57 16.76
N THR A 119 16.41 -8.39 16.72
CA THR A 119 17.00 -8.87 15.47
C THR A 119 16.31 -10.15 15.04
N CYS A 120 15.93 -10.28 13.78
CA CYS A 120 15.49 -11.55 13.20
C CYS A 120 16.45 -11.99 12.08
N GLU A 121 16.35 -13.25 11.69
CA GLU A 121 17.08 -13.76 10.53
C GLU A 121 16.60 -13.01 9.28
N GLY A 122 17.55 -12.45 8.54
CA GLY A 122 17.28 -11.64 7.35
C GLY A 122 16.99 -12.45 6.11
N GLU A 123 17.44 -13.70 6.09
CA GLU A 123 17.24 -14.61 4.98
C GLU A 123 15.77 -14.87 4.65
N PRO A 124 14.88 -15.28 5.59
CA PRO A 124 13.48 -15.54 5.25
C PRO A 124 12.74 -14.28 4.78
N VAL A 125 13.00 -13.13 5.40
CA VAL A 125 12.38 -11.85 5.03
C VAL A 125 12.89 -11.37 3.66
N GLY A 126 14.19 -11.47 3.42
CA GLY A 126 14.81 -11.12 2.15
C GLY A 126 14.41 -12.07 1.01
N HIS A 127 14.16 -13.35 1.31
CA HIS A 127 13.63 -14.33 0.36
C HIS A 127 12.17 -13.99 0.00
N ALA A 128 11.31 -13.77 0.99
CA ALA A 128 9.92 -13.39 0.77
C ALA A 128 9.79 -12.07 -0.01
N ALA A 129 10.56 -11.04 0.35
CA ALA A 129 10.61 -9.78 -0.38
C ALA A 129 11.06 -9.96 -1.83
N ARG A 130 12.05 -10.84 -2.08
CA ARG A 130 12.49 -11.19 -3.44
C ARG A 130 11.39 -11.87 -4.24
N LEU A 131 10.66 -12.83 -3.66
CA LEU A 131 9.54 -13.49 -4.32
C LEU A 131 8.46 -12.48 -4.72
N VAL A 132 8.09 -11.57 -3.83
CA VAL A 132 7.11 -10.51 -4.13
C VAL A 132 7.61 -9.59 -5.24
N ALA A 133 8.86 -9.11 -5.16
CA ALA A 133 9.45 -8.25 -6.18
C ALA A 133 9.56 -8.95 -7.55
N GLN A 134 9.96 -10.23 -7.58
CA GLN A 134 9.98 -11.05 -8.80
C GLN A 134 8.58 -11.19 -9.39
N ARG A 135 7.57 -11.45 -8.56
CA ARG A 135 6.17 -11.59 -9.00
C ARG A 135 5.66 -10.28 -9.61
N LEU A 136 5.93 -9.14 -8.98
CA LEU A 136 5.60 -7.82 -9.51
C LEU A 136 6.32 -7.54 -10.84
N ALA A 137 7.61 -7.88 -10.94
CA ALA A 137 8.38 -7.73 -12.17
C ALA A 137 7.83 -8.58 -13.32
N ARG A 138 7.49 -9.85 -13.05
CA ARG A 138 6.88 -10.76 -14.04
C ARG A 138 5.51 -10.25 -14.50
N LEU A 139 4.66 -9.80 -13.58
CA LEU A 139 3.35 -9.24 -13.92
C LEU A 139 3.49 -7.95 -14.75
N SER A 140 4.48 -7.10 -14.44
CA SER A 140 4.81 -5.93 -15.26
C SER A 140 5.19 -6.33 -16.68
N THR A 141 6.08 -7.31 -16.84
CA THR A 141 6.53 -7.81 -18.14
C THR A 141 5.35 -8.38 -18.95
N CYS A 142 4.50 -9.18 -18.31
CA CYS A 142 3.29 -9.69 -18.94
C CYS A 142 2.32 -8.59 -19.38
N ALA A 143 2.23 -7.49 -18.63
CA ALA A 143 1.38 -6.35 -18.98
C ALA A 143 1.95 -5.55 -20.17
N THR A 144 3.27 -5.48 -20.30
CA THR A 144 3.93 -4.80 -21.42
C THR A 144 3.97 -5.62 -22.70
N GLU A 145 4.21 -6.93 -22.59
CA GLU A 145 4.34 -7.83 -23.76
C GLU A 145 2.98 -8.22 -24.35
N ASP A 146 1.96 -8.38 -23.49
CA ASP A 146 0.64 -8.84 -23.90
C ASP A 146 -0.45 -8.10 -23.11
N ALA A 147 -0.56 -6.80 -23.39
CA ALA A 147 -1.54 -5.90 -22.78
C ALA A 147 -2.98 -6.39 -22.98
N ALA A 148 -3.29 -6.94 -24.16
CA ALA A 148 -4.61 -7.45 -24.50
C ALA A 148 -5.00 -8.66 -23.64
N ARG A 149 -4.05 -9.55 -23.31
CA ARG A 149 -4.29 -10.72 -22.46
C ARG A 149 -4.04 -10.48 -20.97
N PHE A 150 -3.84 -9.23 -20.51
CA PHE A 150 -3.75 -8.93 -19.09
C PHE A 150 -5.13 -8.99 -18.40
N GLY A 151 -5.69 -10.20 -18.33
CA GLY A 151 -7.06 -10.45 -17.87
C GLY A 151 -7.23 -10.55 -16.35
N PRO A 152 -8.43 -10.95 -15.88
CA PRO A 152 -8.82 -10.89 -14.46
C PRO A 152 -7.93 -11.72 -13.54
N ARG A 153 -7.40 -12.86 -14.01
CA ARG A 153 -6.46 -13.70 -13.24
C ARG A 153 -5.18 -12.94 -12.88
N ARG A 154 -4.62 -12.19 -13.83
CA ARG A 154 -3.38 -11.41 -13.64
C ARG A 154 -3.63 -10.16 -12.79
N ILE A 155 -4.80 -9.52 -12.95
CA ILE A 155 -5.24 -8.43 -12.06
C ILE A 155 -5.33 -8.92 -10.61
N ASN A 156 -5.94 -10.08 -10.36
CA ASN A 156 -6.01 -10.66 -9.01
C ASN A 156 -4.64 -11.07 -8.47
N ALA A 157 -3.75 -11.58 -9.33
CA ALA A 157 -2.36 -11.84 -8.93
C ALA A 157 -1.63 -10.55 -8.55
N LEU A 158 -1.85 -9.44 -9.26
CA LEU A 158 -1.28 -8.13 -8.95
C LEU A 158 -1.84 -7.57 -7.63
N ARG A 159 -3.15 -7.70 -7.38
CA ARG A 159 -3.76 -7.34 -6.09
C ARG A 159 -3.12 -8.11 -4.93
N ARG A 160 -2.93 -9.42 -5.08
CA ARG A 160 -2.28 -10.27 -4.06
C ARG A 160 -0.81 -9.87 -3.84
N ALA A 161 -0.07 -9.61 -4.92
CA ALA A 161 1.32 -9.18 -4.82
C ALA A 161 1.44 -7.80 -4.13
N LEU A 162 0.53 -6.86 -4.42
CA LEU A 162 0.45 -5.57 -3.73
C LEU A 162 0.09 -5.73 -2.24
N ALA A 163 -0.86 -6.60 -1.92
CA ALA A 163 -1.21 -6.89 -0.53
C ALA A 163 -0.01 -7.46 0.25
N ALA A 164 0.71 -8.42 -0.33
CA ALA A 164 1.94 -8.95 0.24
C ALA A 164 3.02 -7.86 0.38
N ALA A 165 3.17 -6.99 -0.63
CA ALA A 165 4.13 -5.89 -0.57
C ALA A 165 3.82 -4.84 0.51
N ALA A 166 2.56 -4.76 0.96
CA ALA A 166 2.09 -3.88 2.02
C ALA A 166 2.15 -4.54 3.42
N GLU A 167 2.49 -5.83 3.51
CA GLU A 167 2.65 -6.51 4.80
C GLU A 167 3.73 -5.82 5.64
N PRO A 168 3.49 -5.47 6.91
CA PRO A 168 4.43 -4.70 7.71
C PRO A 168 5.85 -5.29 7.78
N ALA A 169 5.98 -6.62 7.69
CA ALA A 169 7.27 -7.31 7.71
C ALA A 169 8.09 -7.13 6.43
N LEU A 170 7.41 -7.07 5.27
CA LEU A 170 8.04 -6.84 3.97
C LEU A 170 8.09 -5.35 3.64
N ALA A 171 7.28 -4.55 4.34
CA ALA A 171 6.98 -3.21 3.91
C ALA A 171 8.18 -2.27 3.99
N THR A 172 9.08 -2.53 4.93
CA THR A 172 10.33 -1.78 5.10
C THR A 172 11.37 -2.10 4.02
N TRP A 173 11.19 -3.19 3.27
CA TRP A 173 12.17 -3.71 2.30
C TRP A 173 11.78 -3.44 0.84
N ILE A 174 10.48 -3.26 0.58
CA ILE A 174 9.96 -2.88 -0.73
C ILE A 174 9.73 -1.37 -0.70
N PRO A 175 10.52 -0.58 -1.45
CA PRO A 175 10.37 0.86 -1.52
C PRO A 175 8.98 1.28 -2.00
N ASP A 176 8.54 2.45 -1.54
CA ASP A 176 7.25 3.00 -1.93
C ASP A 176 7.14 3.19 -3.44
N ASP A 177 8.20 3.60 -4.15
CA ASP A 177 8.17 3.72 -5.62
C ASP A 177 7.75 2.42 -6.33
N VAL A 178 8.20 1.25 -5.85
CA VAL A 178 7.78 -0.05 -6.40
C VAL A 178 6.30 -0.29 -6.16
N ARG A 179 5.79 0.06 -4.97
CA ARG A 179 4.35 -0.05 -4.68
C ARG A 179 3.54 0.91 -5.52
N GLY A 180 3.96 2.18 -5.62
CA GLY A 180 3.29 3.21 -6.39
C GLY A 180 3.18 2.83 -7.86
N ARG A 181 4.25 2.27 -8.45
CA ARG A 181 4.22 1.74 -9.82
C ARG A 181 3.26 0.55 -9.95
N ALA A 182 3.23 -0.35 -8.98
CA ALA A 182 2.31 -1.48 -9.00
C ALA A 182 0.83 -1.05 -8.82
N GLU A 183 0.55 -0.04 -7.99
CA GLU A 183 -0.79 0.56 -7.83
C GLU A 183 -1.24 1.26 -9.10
N LEU A 184 -0.34 2.01 -9.75
CA LEU A 184 -0.59 2.64 -11.06
C LEU A 184 -0.87 1.59 -12.14
N LEU A 185 -0.06 0.52 -12.21
CA LEU A 185 -0.29 -0.59 -13.13
C LEU A 185 -1.66 -1.24 -12.88
N LEU A 186 -2.02 -1.46 -11.62
CA LEU A 186 -3.30 -2.07 -11.26
C LEU A 186 -4.47 -1.19 -11.69
N ALA A 187 -4.41 0.12 -11.44
CA ALA A 187 -5.43 1.07 -11.88
C ALA A 187 -5.62 1.00 -13.40
N ARG A 188 -4.53 1.11 -14.16
CA ARG A 188 -4.56 1.07 -15.64
C ARG A 188 -5.03 -0.28 -16.17
N ALA A 189 -4.61 -1.38 -15.57
CA ALA A 189 -5.03 -2.74 -15.96
C ALA A 189 -6.54 -2.97 -15.72
N ILE A 190 -7.09 -2.48 -14.60
CA ILE A 190 -8.52 -2.55 -14.32
C ILE A 190 -9.30 -1.78 -15.40
N VAL A 191 -8.87 -0.57 -15.73
CA VAL A 191 -9.52 0.26 -16.76
C VAL A 191 -9.41 -0.36 -18.15
N ALA A 192 -8.25 -0.91 -18.51
CA ALA A 192 -8.04 -1.55 -19.80
C ALA A 192 -9.01 -2.72 -20.04
N GLN A 193 -9.33 -3.48 -18.98
CA GLN A 193 -10.25 -4.63 -19.01
C GLN A 193 -11.71 -4.27 -18.73
N ALA A 194 -12.01 -3.02 -18.37
CA ALA A 194 -13.37 -2.58 -18.09
C ALA A 194 -14.18 -2.41 -19.39
N ARG A 195 -15.50 -2.59 -19.27
CA ARG A 195 -16.44 -2.39 -20.39
C ARG A 195 -16.52 -0.91 -20.79
N PRO A 196 -16.90 -0.58 -22.03
CA PRO A 196 -17.25 0.79 -22.41
C PRO A 196 -18.26 1.39 -21.42
N GLY A 197 -18.04 2.64 -21.01
CA GLY A 197 -18.89 3.32 -20.02
C GLY A 197 -18.65 2.95 -18.56
N TRP A 198 -17.56 2.24 -18.23
CA TRP A 198 -17.20 1.88 -16.85
C TRP A 198 -17.13 3.05 -15.87
N THR A 199 -16.89 4.27 -16.36
CA THR A 199 -16.84 5.51 -15.55
C THR A 199 -18.18 5.86 -14.87
N ARG A 200 -19.28 5.22 -15.29
CA ARG A 200 -20.60 5.30 -14.64
C ARG A 200 -20.74 4.36 -13.44
N ASP A 201 -19.91 3.32 -13.35
CA ASP A 201 -19.86 2.44 -12.19
C ASP A 201 -19.12 3.16 -11.05
N ALA A 202 -19.87 3.63 -10.05
CA ALA A 202 -19.33 4.36 -8.92
C ALA A 202 -18.32 3.53 -8.10
N ALA A 203 -18.52 2.21 -7.99
CA ALA A 203 -17.63 1.34 -7.22
C ALA A 203 -16.29 1.16 -7.93
N LEU A 204 -16.33 0.89 -9.24
CA LEU A 204 -15.12 0.74 -10.05
C LEU A 204 -14.35 2.05 -10.17
N ARG A 205 -15.07 3.18 -10.37
CA ARG A 205 -14.47 4.53 -10.36
C ARG A 205 -13.81 4.85 -9.04
N ALA A 206 -14.45 4.53 -7.92
CA ALA A 206 -13.87 4.72 -6.58
C ALA A 206 -12.62 3.84 -6.38
N GLU A 207 -12.64 2.58 -6.82
CA GLU A 207 -11.47 1.69 -6.75
C GLU A 207 -10.28 2.27 -7.53
N VAL A 208 -10.49 2.63 -8.80
CA VAL A 208 -9.44 3.21 -9.66
C VAL A 208 -8.92 4.53 -9.08
N ARG A 209 -9.81 5.44 -8.65
CA ARG A 209 -9.41 6.69 -7.99
C ARG A 209 -8.56 6.42 -6.75
N SER A 210 -8.96 5.46 -5.90
CA SER A 210 -8.23 5.12 -4.67
C SER A 210 -6.82 4.57 -4.95
N LEU A 211 -6.65 3.84 -6.05
CA LEU A 211 -5.35 3.32 -6.47
C LEU A 211 -4.46 4.46 -6.98
N LEU A 212 -5.00 5.33 -7.82
CA LEU A 212 -4.24 6.47 -8.34
C LEU A 212 -3.84 7.47 -7.23
N VAL A 213 -4.72 7.74 -6.26
CA VAL A 213 -4.40 8.58 -5.09
C VAL A 213 -3.32 7.95 -4.19
N ARG A 214 -3.23 6.62 -4.12
CA ARG A 214 -2.12 5.96 -3.42
C ARG A 214 -0.84 6.03 -4.24
N ALA A 215 -0.93 5.81 -5.55
CA ALA A 215 0.20 5.90 -6.46
C ALA A 215 0.85 7.30 -6.40
N THR A 216 0.09 8.40 -6.35
CA THR A 216 0.66 9.75 -6.21
C THR A 216 1.43 9.97 -4.91
N LYS A 217 1.15 9.21 -3.84
CA LYS A 217 1.87 9.29 -2.58
C LYS A 217 3.14 8.44 -2.56
N HIS A 218 3.15 7.36 -3.32
CA HIS A 218 4.20 6.36 -3.28
C HIS A 218 5.20 6.48 -4.44
N LEU A 219 4.82 7.09 -5.57
CA LEU A 219 5.71 7.28 -6.71
C LEU A 219 6.74 8.38 -6.47
N ASP A 220 7.97 8.16 -6.94
CA ASP A 220 8.99 9.20 -7.00
C ASP A 220 8.60 10.33 -7.97
N GLU A 221 7.90 9.98 -9.05
CA GLU A 221 7.37 10.91 -10.06
C GLU A 221 5.83 10.85 -10.07
N PRO A 222 5.14 11.70 -9.28
CA PRO A 222 3.69 11.61 -9.10
C PRO A 222 2.89 12.12 -10.31
N SER A 223 3.51 12.93 -11.19
CA SER A 223 2.87 13.60 -12.34
C SER A 223 2.11 12.63 -13.25
N VAL A 224 2.61 11.40 -13.41
CA VAL A 224 2.01 10.37 -14.26
C VAL A 224 0.68 9.85 -13.69
N ALA A 225 0.60 9.70 -12.37
CA ALA A 225 -0.63 9.30 -11.69
C ALA A 225 -1.61 10.48 -11.54
N GLU A 226 -1.09 11.70 -11.37
CA GLU A 226 -1.88 12.93 -11.36
C GLU A 226 -2.57 13.18 -12.71
N ALA A 227 -1.87 12.96 -13.83
CA ALA A 227 -2.45 13.05 -15.16
C ALA A 227 -3.63 12.07 -15.34
N ASP A 228 -3.48 10.83 -14.87
CA ASP A 228 -4.56 9.83 -14.91
C ASP A 228 -5.73 10.21 -13.97
N LEU A 229 -5.46 10.83 -12.80
CA LEU A 229 -6.50 11.35 -11.91
C LEU A 229 -7.27 12.51 -12.55
N VAL A 230 -6.58 13.45 -13.19
CA VAL A 230 -7.21 14.56 -13.90
C VAL A 230 -8.09 14.05 -15.04
N ALA A 231 -7.60 13.07 -15.81
CA ALA A 231 -8.40 12.43 -16.86
C ALA A 231 -9.64 11.73 -16.30
N LEU A 232 -9.52 11.04 -15.16
CA LEU A 232 -10.64 10.39 -14.48
C LEU A 232 -11.64 11.40 -13.93
N ASP A 233 -11.18 12.54 -13.45
CA ASP A 233 -12.03 13.59 -12.86
C ASP A 233 -12.76 14.41 -13.90
N ALA A 234 -12.15 14.61 -15.07
CA ALA A 234 -12.79 15.21 -16.24
C ALA A 234 -13.86 14.31 -16.87
N ALA A 235 -13.86 13.00 -16.58
CA ALA A 235 -14.81 12.06 -17.17
C ALA A 235 -16.24 12.30 -16.63
N PRO A 236 -17.28 12.30 -17.51
CA PRO A 236 -18.66 12.54 -17.11
C PRO A 236 -19.07 11.69 -15.91
N LEU A 237 -19.63 12.33 -14.89
CA LEU A 237 -20.22 11.64 -13.74
C LEU A 237 -21.56 11.03 -14.16
N PRO A 238 -21.97 9.91 -13.54
CA PRO A 238 -23.36 9.47 -13.67
C PRO A 238 -24.27 10.62 -13.20
N PRO A 239 -25.42 10.84 -13.88
CA PRO A 239 -26.39 11.84 -13.42
C PRO A 239 -26.70 11.56 -11.95
N LYS A 240 -26.71 12.63 -11.17
CA LYS A 240 -26.95 12.61 -9.74
C LYS A 240 -28.45 12.44 -9.52
N ASP A 241 -28.99 11.29 -9.90
CA ASP A 241 -30.40 11.01 -9.68
C ASP A 241 -30.66 11.01 -8.18
N GLU A 242 -31.59 11.88 -7.81
CA GLU A 242 -32.05 12.14 -6.46
C GLU A 242 -32.42 10.85 -5.74
N ALA A 243 -32.06 10.81 -4.46
CA ALA A 243 -32.53 9.89 -3.43
C ALA A 243 -33.76 9.04 -3.83
N THR A 244 -33.53 7.84 -4.38
CA THR A 244 -34.59 6.84 -4.49
C THR A 244 -34.04 5.45 -4.20
N GLY A 245 -34.34 4.94 -3.02
CA GLY A 245 -34.48 3.50 -2.82
C GLY A 245 -33.31 2.76 -2.18
N ALA A 246 -33.10 2.99 -0.88
CA ALA A 246 -32.87 1.86 0.01
C ALA A 246 -34.06 0.87 -0.14
N ARG A 247 -33.90 -0.17 -0.97
CA ARG A 247 -34.68 -1.42 -1.04
C ARG A 247 -34.05 -2.27 -2.14
N GLY A 248 -33.26 -3.29 -1.79
CA GLY A 248 -33.80 -4.64 -1.76
C GLY A 248 -32.84 -5.62 -2.42
N ARG A 249 -31.70 -5.88 -1.78
CA ARG A 249 -31.03 -7.18 -1.96
C ARG A 249 -31.40 -8.04 -0.76
N GLU A 250 -32.56 -8.66 -0.91
CA GLU A 250 -33.04 -9.73 -0.04
C GLU A 250 -31.99 -10.87 -0.03
N PRO A 251 -31.55 -11.35 1.14
CA PRO A 251 -30.61 -12.46 1.22
C PRO A 251 -31.37 -13.76 0.92
N LEU A 252 -31.18 -14.29 -0.28
CA LEU A 252 -31.62 -15.64 -0.62
C LEU A 252 -30.90 -16.66 0.26
N ARG A 253 -31.66 -17.12 1.26
CA ARG A 253 -31.68 -18.47 1.83
C ARG A 253 -30.58 -18.88 2.80
N ARG A 254 -30.93 -18.62 4.05
CA ARG A 254 -30.97 -19.62 5.13
C ARG A 254 -31.67 -20.91 4.66
N ARG A 255 -30.91 -21.93 4.24
CA ARG A 255 -31.24 -23.38 4.25
C ARG A 255 -29.97 -24.11 3.80
N SER A 256 -29.00 -24.31 4.67
CA SER A 256 -28.84 -25.61 5.33
C SER A 256 -27.89 -25.51 6.54
N ARG A 257 -28.43 -25.30 7.73
CA ARG A 257 -27.79 -25.79 8.96
C ARG A 257 -28.43 -27.12 9.29
N GLN A 258 -27.73 -28.22 9.04
CA GLN A 258 -27.65 -29.42 9.89
C GLN A 258 -27.07 -30.60 9.11
N ARG A 259 -25.78 -30.86 9.32
CA ARG A 259 -25.18 -32.17 9.63
C ARG A 259 -23.74 -32.17 9.13
N PHE A 260 -22.82 -31.93 10.05
CA PHE A 260 -21.66 -32.77 10.38
C PHE A 260 -20.65 -31.89 11.11
N ALA A 261 -20.57 -32.13 12.41
CA ALA A 261 -19.39 -31.81 13.19
C ALA A 261 -18.34 -32.88 12.86
N SER A 262 -17.18 -32.46 12.37
CA SER A 262 -15.90 -33.18 12.46
C SER A 262 -14.76 -32.35 11.84
N GLU A 263 -13.94 -31.78 12.73
CA GLU A 263 -12.48 -31.58 12.66
C GLU A 263 -11.76 -30.74 11.57
N PRO A 264 -10.60 -30.15 11.91
CA PRO A 264 -9.86 -29.23 11.03
C PRO A 264 -8.93 -30.02 10.09
N ARG A 265 -9.16 -29.91 8.79
CA ARG A 265 -8.19 -30.33 7.77
C ARG A 265 -7.67 -29.11 7.03
N GLY A 266 -6.35 -28.98 7.05
CA GLY A 266 -5.61 -27.99 6.28
C GLY A 266 -5.99 -28.08 4.81
N VAL A 267 -6.41 -26.95 4.25
CA VAL A 267 -6.58 -26.81 2.81
C VAL A 267 -5.17 -26.77 2.23
N VAL A 268 -4.75 -27.92 1.73
CA VAL A 268 -3.55 -28.07 0.91
C VAL A 268 -3.75 -27.25 -0.36
N ASP A 269 -2.71 -26.50 -0.67
CA ASP A 269 -2.57 -25.56 -1.78
C ASP A 269 -2.45 -26.32 -3.11
N GLU A 270 -3.56 -26.86 -3.63
CA GLU A 270 -3.56 -27.58 -4.92
C GLU A 270 -3.21 -26.67 -6.10
N GLY A 271 -3.40 -25.35 -5.98
CA GLY A 271 -3.06 -24.39 -7.04
C GLY A 271 -1.57 -23.99 -7.07
N ALA A 272 -0.89 -23.92 -5.92
CA ALA A 272 0.55 -23.64 -5.89
C ALA A 272 1.40 -24.90 -6.10
N ALA A 273 0.93 -26.07 -5.64
CA ALA A 273 1.64 -27.33 -5.82
C ALA A 273 1.70 -27.76 -7.30
N GLU A 274 0.66 -27.50 -8.10
CA GLU A 274 0.67 -27.80 -9.54
C GLU A 274 1.58 -26.86 -10.34
N GLU A 275 1.70 -25.58 -9.95
CA GLU A 275 2.64 -24.63 -10.59
C GLU A 275 4.11 -24.90 -10.18
N GLU A 276 4.38 -25.36 -8.95
CA GLU A 276 5.72 -25.82 -8.53
C GLU A 276 6.12 -27.13 -9.23
N ALA A 277 5.22 -28.11 -9.34
CA ALA A 277 5.49 -29.36 -10.05
C ALA A 277 5.80 -29.14 -11.54
N GLN A 278 5.07 -28.23 -12.19
CA GLN A 278 5.35 -27.84 -13.59
C GLN A 278 6.66 -27.06 -13.72
N HIS A 279 7.07 -26.31 -12.69
CA HIS A 279 8.33 -25.58 -12.71
C HIS A 279 9.53 -26.52 -12.53
N GLU A 280 9.42 -27.52 -11.65
CA GLU A 280 10.46 -28.51 -11.38
C GLU A 280 10.63 -29.47 -12.56
N GLU A 281 9.54 -29.90 -13.19
CA GLU A 281 9.58 -30.73 -14.40
C GLU A 281 10.24 -29.99 -15.59
N ASN A 282 9.92 -28.70 -15.77
CA ASN A 282 10.55 -27.88 -16.81
C ASN A 282 12.03 -27.63 -16.53
N HIS A 283 12.44 -27.49 -15.27
CA HIS A 283 13.84 -27.32 -14.89
C HIS A 283 14.65 -28.62 -15.09
N ALA A 284 14.06 -29.77 -14.75
CA ALA A 284 14.65 -31.09 -14.99
C ALA A 284 14.79 -31.38 -16.50
N ARG A 285 13.80 -30.99 -17.31
CA ARG A 285 13.82 -31.16 -18.76
C ARG A 285 14.87 -30.28 -19.43
N ALA A 286 15.04 -29.03 -18.97
CA ALA A 286 16.09 -28.13 -19.44
C ALA A 286 17.51 -28.65 -19.10
N ARG A 287 17.68 -29.29 -17.95
CA ARG A 287 18.96 -29.90 -17.54
C ARG A 287 19.32 -31.11 -18.42
N ARG A 288 18.37 -32.03 -18.66
CA ARG A 288 18.56 -33.19 -19.56
C ARG A 288 18.90 -32.79 -20.99
N LEU A 289 18.35 -31.68 -21.48
CA LEU A 289 18.67 -31.14 -22.81
C LEU A 289 20.08 -30.54 -22.87
N ARG A 290 20.61 -29.99 -21.77
CA ARG A 290 21.98 -29.50 -21.70
C ARG A 290 22.99 -30.64 -21.64
N GLU A 291 22.71 -31.68 -20.86
CA GLU A 291 23.56 -32.88 -20.76
C GLU A 291 23.62 -33.61 -22.12
N ARG A 292 22.48 -33.82 -22.79
CA ARG A 292 22.46 -34.41 -24.16
C ARG A 292 23.18 -33.58 -25.22
N ARG A 293 23.33 -32.26 -25.02
CA ARG A 293 24.04 -31.39 -25.96
C ARG A 293 25.55 -31.37 -25.71
N ALA A 294 25.99 -31.73 -24.50
CA ALA A 294 27.39 -31.91 -24.16
C ALA A 294 27.95 -33.23 -24.74
N ASP A 295 27.13 -34.28 -24.83
CA ASP A 295 27.53 -35.59 -25.36
C ASP A 295 27.59 -35.67 -26.90
N VAL A 296 27.14 -34.63 -27.61
CA VAL A 296 27.03 -34.61 -29.09
C VAL A 296 28.13 -33.77 -29.76
N ILE A 297 29.07 -33.24 -28.98
CA ILE A 297 30.26 -32.56 -29.53
C ILE A 297 31.47 -33.49 -29.28
N PRO A 298 31.99 -34.18 -30.32
CA PRO A 298 33.23 -34.94 -30.21
C PRO A 298 34.45 -34.03 -30.00
#